data_AF-A0A0B7MK39-F1
#
_entry.id   AF-A0A0B7MK39-F1
#
_cell.length_a   1.000
_cell.length_b   1.000
_cell.length_c   1.000
_cell.angle_alpha   90.00
_cell.angle_beta   90.00
_cell.angle_gamma   90.00
#
_symmetry.space_group_name_H-M   'P 1'
#
loop_
_entity.id
_entity.type
_entity.pdbx_description
1 polymer ?
#
loop_
_entity_poly.entity_id
_entity_poly.type
_entity_poly.pdbx_seq_one_letter_code
_entity_poly.pdbx_strand_id
1 'polypeptide(L)'
;MLSLESRNGEDPRTIGQLFYICCDELKDISLADALQKLLTLLEQFLGERLQLAEQEIRRLIDYLIGNLPSFFKERLAICCCES
;
A
#
# COMPACT_ATOMS: atom_id res chain seq x y z
N MET A 1 -8.81 16.41 -41.18
CA MET A 1 -8.91 16.93 -39.81
C MET A 1 -10.15 16.38 -39.12
N LEU A 2 -11.34 16.59 -39.69
CA LEU A 2 -12.62 16.05 -39.19
C LEU A 2 -12.66 14.53 -38.96
N SER A 3 -11.96 13.75 -39.79
CA SER A 3 -11.90 12.28 -39.68
C SER A 3 -11.10 11.79 -38.47
N LEU A 4 -10.14 12.58 -37.98
CA LEU A 4 -9.36 12.27 -36.77
C LEU A 4 -10.16 12.59 -35.52
N GLU A 5 -10.88 13.72 -35.52
CA GLU A 5 -11.74 14.15 -34.40
C GLU A 5 -12.94 13.22 -34.24
N SER A 6 -13.57 12.80 -35.33
CA SER A 6 -14.63 11.77 -35.31
C SER A 6 -14.14 10.43 -34.76
N ARG A 7 -12.90 10.03 -35.05
CA ARG A 7 -12.31 8.80 -34.50
C ARG A 7 -12.00 8.94 -33.01
N ASN A 8 -11.55 10.10 -32.55
CA ASN A 8 -11.25 10.32 -31.12
C ASN A 8 -12.52 10.33 -30.24
N GLY A 9 -13.67 10.69 -30.80
CA GLY A 9 -14.96 10.67 -30.10
C GLY A 9 -15.65 9.30 -30.06
N GLU A 10 -15.42 8.44 -31.06
CA GLU A 10 -16.19 7.19 -31.25
C GLU A 10 -15.35 5.90 -31.14
N ASP A 11 -14.01 5.98 -31.11
CA ASP A 11 -13.15 4.80 -31.08
C ASP A 11 -12.92 4.33 -29.62
N PRO A 12 -13.34 3.11 -29.24
CA PRO A 12 -13.09 2.57 -27.91
C PRO A 12 -11.60 2.36 -27.61
N ARG A 13 -10.70 2.40 -28.61
CA ARG A 13 -9.25 2.37 -28.40
C ARG A 13 -8.69 3.65 -27.78
N THR A 14 -9.48 4.74 -27.74
CA THR A 14 -9.13 5.98 -27.03
C THR A 14 -9.28 5.87 -25.51
N ILE A 15 -9.88 4.78 -25.01
CA ILE A 15 -9.95 4.46 -23.56
C ILE A 15 -8.56 4.21 -22.98
N GLY A 16 -7.54 3.92 -23.79
CA GLY A 16 -6.16 3.77 -23.29
C GLY A 16 -5.68 4.99 -22.50
N GLN A 17 -6.02 6.21 -22.93
CA GLN A 17 -5.66 7.42 -22.20
C GLN A 17 -6.46 7.53 -20.88
N LEU A 18 -7.73 7.14 -20.88
CA LEU A 18 -8.54 7.05 -19.66
C LEU A 18 -7.95 6.03 -18.68
N PHE A 19 -7.51 4.86 -19.17
CA PHE A 19 -6.85 3.84 -18.36
C PHE A 19 -5.56 4.35 -17.72
N TYR A 20 -4.71 5.05 -18.47
CA TYR A 20 -3.49 5.65 -17.90
C TYR A 20 -3.80 6.74 -16.88
N ILE A 21 -4.80 7.60 -17.11
CA ILE A 21 -5.24 8.61 -16.13
C ILE A 21 -5.79 7.92 -14.88
N CYS A 22 -6.60 6.87 -15.03
CA CYS A 22 -7.09 6.09 -13.90
C CYS A 22 -5.94 5.41 -13.14
N CYS A 23 -4.93 4.88 -13.82
CA CYS A 23 -3.75 4.31 -13.18
C CYS A 23 -2.88 5.35 -12.47
N ASP A 24 -2.77 6.56 -13.00
CA ASP A 24 -2.07 7.69 -12.37
C ASP A 24 -2.84 8.21 -11.13
N GLU A 25 -4.18 8.19 -11.20
CA GLU A 25 -5.06 8.51 -10.07
C GLU A 25 -5.06 7.43 -8.97
N LEU A 26 -4.79 6.17 -9.32
CA LEU A 26 -4.57 5.10 -8.36
C LEU A 26 -3.23 5.36 -7.65
N LYS A 27 -3.29 6.03 -6.50
CA LYS A 27 -2.11 6.25 -5.63
C LYS A 27 -1.33 4.95 -5.46
N ASP A 28 -0.10 4.93 -5.98
CA ASP A 28 0.87 3.89 -5.66
C ASP A 28 1.01 3.83 -4.14
N ILE A 29 0.74 2.66 -3.56
CA ILE A 29 1.00 2.44 -2.15
C ILE A 29 2.50 2.50 -1.93
N SER A 30 2.97 3.39 -1.05
CA SER A 30 4.38 3.44 -0.73
C SER A 30 4.79 2.14 -0.05
N LEU A 31 6.06 1.75 -0.20
CA LEU A 31 6.59 0.57 0.49
C LEU A 31 6.35 0.64 2.01
N ALA A 32 6.45 1.84 2.59
CA ALA A 32 6.20 2.07 4.01
C ALA A 32 4.72 1.82 4.38
N ASP A 33 3.78 2.34 3.59
CA ASP A 33 2.34 2.12 3.80
C ASP A 33 1.96 0.64 3.65
N ALA A 34 2.55 -0.06 2.68
CA ALA A 34 2.32 -1.48 2.47
C ALA A 34 2.84 -2.31 3.65
N LEU A 35 4.04 -2.00 4.15
CA LEU A 35 4.62 -2.65 5.32
C LEU A 35 3.79 -2.38 6.57
N GLN A 36 3.35 -1.14 6.78
CA GLN A 36 2.50 -0.79 7.92
C GLN A 36 1.17 -1.55 7.88
N LYS A 37 0.51 -1.62 6.71
CA LYS A 37 -0.71 -2.43 6.54
C LYS A 37 -0.48 -3.90 6.81
N LEU A 38 0.63 -4.47 6.36
CA LEU A 38 0.98 -5.86 6.64
C LEU A 38 1.13 -6.13 8.14
N LEU A 39 1.82 -5.24 8.87
CA LEU A 39 1.99 -5.35 10.31
C LEU A 39 0.64 -5.24 11.04
N THR A 40 -0.22 -4.30 10.65
CA THR A 40 -1.57 -4.17 11.23
C THR A 40 -2.44 -5.40 10.97
N LEU A 41 -2.41 -5.96 9.76
CA LEU A 41 -3.13 -7.20 9.45
C LEU A 41 -2.60 -8.39 10.25
N LEU A 42 -1.29 -8.44 10.48
CA LEU A 42 -0.67 -9.46 11.33
C LEU A 42 -1.16 -9.33 12.78
N GLU A 43 -1.16 -8.13 13.35
CA GLU A 43 -1.69 -7.88 14.70
C GLU A 43 -3.15 -8.32 14.84
N GLN A 44 -4.01 -7.94 13.89
CA GLN A 44 -5.40 -8.35 13.84
C GLN A 44 -5.54 -9.86 13.75
N PHE A 45 -4.75 -10.52 12.91
CA PHE A 45 -4.76 -11.98 12.80
C PHE A 45 -4.37 -12.65 14.13
N LEU A 46 -3.32 -12.17 14.79
CA LEU A 46 -2.86 -12.70 16.07
C LEU A 46 -3.91 -12.49 17.18
N GLY A 47 -4.59 -11.35 17.20
CA GLY A 47 -5.63 -11.04 18.18
C GLY A 47 -6.96 -11.76 17.92
N GLU A 48 -7.45 -11.73 16.69
CA GLU A 48 -8.78 -12.26 16.36
C GLU A 48 -8.80 -13.76 16.12
N ARG A 49 -7.78 -14.30 15.43
CA ARG A 49 -7.75 -15.72 15.04
C ARG A 49 -7.05 -16.59 16.04
N LEU A 50 -5.98 -16.08 16.64
CA LEU A 50 -5.19 -16.83 17.62
C LEU A 50 -5.50 -16.43 19.07
N GLN A 51 -6.30 -15.38 19.30
CA GLN A 51 -6.72 -14.93 20.64
C GLN A 51 -5.54 -14.65 21.58
N LEU A 52 -4.41 -14.16 21.03
CA LEU A 52 -3.26 -13.78 21.84
C LEU A 52 -3.61 -12.55 22.69
N ALA A 53 -3.05 -12.49 23.90
CA ALA A 53 -3.10 -11.28 24.70
C ALA A 53 -2.34 -10.16 23.99
N GLU A 54 -2.86 -8.93 24.07
CA GLU A 54 -2.28 -7.76 23.41
C GLU A 54 -0.79 -7.55 23.74
N GLN A 55 -0.37 -7.88 24.96
CA GLN A 55 1.03 -7.79 25.38
C GLN A 55 1.94 -8.76 24.62
N GLU A 56 1.47 -9.96 24.32
CA GLU A 56 2.23 -10.96 23.57
C GLU A 56 2.30 -10.59 22.08
N ILE A 57 1.23 -10.00 21.55
CA ILE A 57 1.20 -9.47 20.19
C ILE A 57 2.24 -8.35 20.04
N ARG A 58 2.25 -7.37 20.95
CA ARG A 58 3.23 -6.28 20.92
C ARG A 58 4.67 -6.79 20.99
N ARG A 59 4.95 -7.75 21.89
CA ARG A 59 6.28 -8.38 21.99
C ARG A 59 6.71 -9.06 20.69
N LEU A 60 5.81 -9.76 20.02
CA LEU A 60 6.09 -10.42 18.73
C LEU A 60 6.36 -9.40 17.63
N ILE A 61 5.56 -8.33 17.56
CA ILE A 61 5.74 -7.26 16.57
C ILE A 61 7.05 -6.52 16.80
N ASP A 62 7.36 -6.15 18.05
CA ASP A 62 8.63 -5.51 18.41
C ASP A 62 9.83 -6.40 18.07
N TYR A 63 9.74 -7.71 18.34
CA TYR A 63 10.77 -8.66 17.96
C TYR A 63 10.93 -8.74 16.44
N LEU A 64 9.82 -8.79 15.69
CA LEU A 64 9.84 -8.85 14.23
C LEU A 64 10.51 -7.59 13.66
N ILE A 65 10.06 -6.40 14.07
CA ILE A 65 10.63 -5.11 13.65
C ILE A 65 12.12 -5.03 14.02
N GLY A 66 12.47 -5.47 15.23
CA GLY A 66 13.86 -5.53 15.72
C GLY A 66 14.77 -6.42 14.88
N ASN A 67 14.24 -7.45 14.23
CA ASN A 67 14.99 -8.38 13.37
C ASN A 67 14.92 -8.03 11.88
N LEU A 68 14.16 -7.01 11.48
CA LEU A 68 14.14 -6.57 10.09
C LEU A 68 15.50 -5.99 9.67
N PRO A 69 15.90 -6.15 8.39
CA PRO A 69 17.03 -5.44 7.81
C PRO A 69 16.88 -3.91 7.95
N SER A 70 18.00 -3.19 8.05
CA SER A 70 18.03 -1.73 8.24
C SER A 70 17.21 -0.98 7.19
N PHE A 71 17.27 -1.44 5.92
CA PHE A 71 16.48 -0.89 4.82
C PHE A 71 14.98 -0.79 5.13
N PHE A 72 14.41 -1.82 5.76
CA PHE A 72 12.97 -1.83 6.10
C PHE A 72 12.69 -1.00 7.35
N LYS A 73 13.59 -1.01 8.33
CA LYS A 73 13.46 -0.19 9.55
C LYS A 73 13.46 1.31 9.23
N GLU A 74 14.33 1.74 8.34
CA GLU A 74 14.40 3.13 7.89
C GLU A 74 13.09 3.58 7.25
N ARG A 75 12.45 2.72 6.45
CA ARG A 75 11.16 3.02 5.82
C ARG A 75 9.99 3.02 6.80
N LEU A 76 10.03 2.18 7.84
CA LEU A 76 9.04 2.19 8.92
C LEU A 76 9.20 3.42 9.83
N ALA A 77 10.43 3.83 10.15
CA ALA A 77 10.70 4.98 11.01
C ALA A 77 10.27 6.31 10.37
N ILE A 78 10.36 6.42 9.04
CA ILE A 78 9.90 7.62 8.30
C ILE A 78 8.39 7.84 8.48
N CYS A 79 7.58 6.78 8.60
CA CYS A 79 6.14 6.91 8.86
C CYS A 79 5.80 7.52 10.23
N CYS A 80 6.69 7.43 11.23
CA CYS A 80 6.41 7.93 12.58
C CYS A 80 6.71 9.43 12.77
N CYS A 81 7.26 10.12 11.77
CA CYS A 81 7.68 11.52 11.88
C CYS A 81 6.75 12.54 11.18
N GLU A 82 5.65 12.09 10.56
CA GLU A 82 4.71 12.97 9.82
C GLU A 82 3.33 13.10 10.50
N SER A 83 3.27 13.12 11.84
CA SER A 83 2.04 13.45 12.61
C SER A 83 2.21 14.70 13.45
#